data_AF-A0AAW9KAW8-F1
#
_entry.id   AF-A0AAW9KAW8-F1
#
_cell.length_a   1.000
_cell.length_b   1.000
_cell.length_c   1.000
_cell.angle_alpha   90.00
_cell.angle_beta   90.00
_cell.angle_gamma   90.00
#
_symmetry.space_group_name_H-M   'P 1'
#
loop_
_entity.id
_entity.type
_entity.pdbx_description
1 polymer ?
#
loop_
_entity_poly.entity_id
_entity_poly.type
_entity_poly.pdbx_seq_one_letter_code
_entity_poly.pdbx_strand_id
1 'polypeptide(L)'
;MKKSKESTKRLIALALAGSVIITTALGTTVNAVTNQDNTNSIVANANGDIDKLIESLRLKWKEDLTGGASIDVTNPTIAKKIEGYAKQAKIYSESMNLDESKNYLWADLQDYKANPARITSMFNNIVSMTMAYSLPNNTYYKNEDLKNKIIYALEWINKNAYNESIEQYGNWWDWMIGIPARLNNVVIL
;
A
#
# COMPACT_ATOMS: atom_id res chain seq x y z
N MET A 1 -24.07 -18.87 -10.75
CA MET A 1 -23.27 -18.68 -9.52
C MET A 1 -21.99 -19.54 -9.42
N LYS A 2 -21.37 -19.95 -10.55
CA LYS A 2 -20.04 -20.59 -10.56
C LYS A 2 -19.00 -19.93 -11.49
N LYS A 3 -19.42 -19.00 -12.37
CA LYS A 3 -18.52 -18.23 -13.26
C LYS A 3 -18.00 -16.91 -12.66
N SER A 4 -18.54 -16.45 -11.53
CA SER A 4 -18.13 -15.18 -10.88
C SER A 4 -16.95 -15.35 -9.90
N LYS A 5 -16.61 -16.58 -9.51
CA LYS A 5 -15.46 -16.85 -8.61
C LYS A 5 -14.12 -17.02 -9.35
N GLU A 6 -14.12 -17.21 -10.66
CA GLU A 6 -12.88 -17.24 -11.46
C GLU A 6 -12.47 -15.85 -11.98
N SER A 7 -13.41 -14.91 -12.09
CA SER A 7 -13.14 -13.52 -12.48
C SER A 7 -12.41 -12.76 -11.38
N THR A 8 -12.63 -13.12 -10.12
CA THR A 8 -12.05 -12.45 -8.94
C THR A 8 -10.58 -12.81 -8.70
N LYS A 9 -10.09 -13.95 -9.21
CA LYS A 9 -8.67 -14.34 -9.09
C LYS A 9 -7.76 -13.71 -10.15
N ARG A 10 -8.32 -13.06 -11.18
CA ARG A 10 -7.55 -12.36 -12.23
C ARG A 10 -7.40 -10.85 -12.01
N LEU A 11 -8.06 -10.28 -11.01
CA LEU A 11 -8.12 -8.83 -10.77
C LEU A 11 -7.12 -8.30 -9.72
N ILE A 12 -6.26 -9.16 -9.15
CA ILE A 12 -5.22 -8.76 -8.18
C ILE A 12 -3.86 -8.45 -8.85
N ALA A 13 -3.76 -8.48 -10.18
CA ALA A 13 -2.49 -8.29 -10.90
C ALA A 13 -2.46 -7.08 -11.85
N LEU A 14 -3.16 -5.98 -11.57
CA LEU A 14 -3.11 -4.77 -12.39
C LEU A 14 -3.12 -3.50 -11.53
N ALA A 15 -1.94 -3.13 -11.05
CA ALA A 15 -1.58 -1.73 -10.81
C ALA A 15 -0.17 -1.54 -11.39
N LEU A 16 -0.03 -0.54 -12.28
CA LEU A 16 1.14 -0.19 -13.09
C LEU A 16 1.38 -1.03 -14.36
N ALA A 17 0.62 -0.73 -15.40
CA ALA A 17 1.20 -0.64 -16.73
C ALA A 17 0.74 0.69 -17.34
N GLY A 18 1.68 1.63 -17.45
CA GLY A 18 1.48 2.83 -18.26
C GLY A 18 1.15 2.42 -19.69
N SER A 19 0.16 3.10 -20.26
CA SER A 19 -0.24 2.98 -21.65
C SER A 19 0.94 3.17 -22.60
N VAL A 20 1.32 2.11 -23.31
CA VAL A 20 2.00 2.19 -24.60
C VAL A 20 1.13 1.45 -25.61
N ILE A 21 0.35 2.22 -26.37
CA ILE A 21 -0.30 1.72 -27.58
C ILE A 21 0.80 1.64 -28.64
N ILE A 22 1.29 0.43 -28.95
CA ILE A 22 2.04 0.21 -30.18
C ILE A 22 1.04 -0.14 -31.27
N THR A 23 0.96 0.76 -32.23
CA THR A 23 0.18 0.73 -33.46
C THR A 23 0.44 -0.54 -34.27
N THR A 24 -0.63 -1.19 -34.71
CA THR A 24 -0.64 -2.29 -35.68
C THR A 24 -0.19 -1.81 -37.06
N ALA A 25 0.76 -2.50 -37.69
CA ALA A 25 1.03 -2.40 -39.13
C ALA A 25 1.17 -3.81 -39.75
N LEU A 26 0.09 -4.22 -40.42
CA LEU A 26 -0.10 -5.05 -41.62
C LEU A 26 0.93 -6.14 -42.01
N GLY A 27 0.40 -7.35 -42.25
CA GLY A 27 0.90 -8.26 -43.30
C GLY A 27 0.93 -9.75 -42.95
N THR A 28 -0.12 -10.50 -43.29
CA THR A 28 -0.12 -11.98 -43.35
C THR A 28 0.78 -12.47 -44.50
N THR A 29 1.61 -13.51 -44.33
CA THR A 29 1.39 -14.90 -44.79
C THR A 29 2.49 -15.87 -44.31
N VAL A 30 2.11 -17.15 -44.28
CA VAL A 30 2.61 -18.34 -43.56
C VAL A 30 3.90 -18.96 -44.13
N ASN A 31 4.74 -19.61 -43.29
CA ASN A 31 5.22 -21.00 -43.48
C ASN A 31 5.93 -21.61 -42.25
N ALA A 32 5.68 -22.89 -42.04
CA ALA A 32 5.78 -23.69 -40.82
C ALA A 32 7.19 -24.08 -40.36
N VAL A 33 7.37 -24.29 -39.04
CA VAL A 33 7.85 -25.55 -38.42
C VAL A 33 7.28 -25.60 -36.99
N THR A 34 6.50 -26.63 -36.68
CA THR A 34 6.14 -26.98 -35.30
C THR A 34 7.36 -27.58 -34.62
N ASN A 35 8.06 -26.80 -33.81
CA ASN A 35 8.84 -27.37 -32.71
C ASN A 35 7.95 -27.35 -31.47
N GLN A 36 7.69 -28.54 -30.97
CA GLN A 36 6.99 -28.84 -29.74
C GLN A 36 7.88 -28.44 -28.55
N ASP A 37 8.13 -27.14 -28.40
CA ASP A 37 8.85 -26.60 -27.25
C ASP A 37 7.84 -26.22 -26.17
N ASN A 38 7.98 -26.89 -25.02
CA ASN A 38 7.21 -26.64 -23.82
C ASN A 38 7.14 -25.14 -23.49
N THR A 39 6.00 -24.52 -23.76
CA THR A 39 5.72 -23.12 -23.42
C THR A 39 5.68 -22.86 -21.91
N ASN A 40 5.63 -23.90 -21.08
CA ASN A 40 5.62 -23.78 -19.62
C ASN A 40 6.98 -23.37 -19.01
N SER A 41 8.10 -23.68 -19.65
CA SER A 41 9.44 -23.38 -19.12
C SER A 41 9.90 -21.95 -19.40
N ILE A 42 9.42 -21.33 -20.48
CA ILE A 42 9.82 -19.97 -20.89
C ILE A 42 9.05 -18.91 -20.06
N VAL A 43 7.79 -19.20 -19.75
CA VAL A 43 6.92 -18.30 -18.95
C VAL A 43 7.32 -18.29 -17.47
N ALA A 44 7.75 -19.43 -16.90
CA ALA A 44 8.17 -19.50 -15.50
C ALA A 44 9.46 -18.70 -15.21
N ASN A 45 10.43 -18.70 -16.13
CA ASN A 45 11.66 -17.90 -15.98
C ASN A 45 11.41 -16.40 -16.13
N ALA A 46 10.55 -15.98 -17.07
CA ALA A 46 10.19 -14.56 -17.22
C ALA A 46 9.45 -14.02 -15.99
N ASN A 47 8.56 -14.82 -15.38
CA ASN A 47 7.85 -14.43 -14.15
C ASN A 47 8.81 -14.33 -12.95
N GLY A 48 9.76 -15.26 -12.82
CA GLY A 48 10.76 -15.23 -11.74
C GLY A 48 11.67 -14.01 -11.80
N ASP A 49 11.94 -13.47 -12.99
CA ASP A 49 12.74 -12.25 -13.15
C ASP A 49 11.91 -10.99 -12.89
N ILE A 50 10.62 -10.97 -13.23
CA ILE A 50 9.70 -9.88 -12.91
C ILE A 50 9.46 -9.79 -11.40
N ASP A 51 9.22 -10.91 -10.72
CA ASP A 51 8.98 -10.93 -9.26
C ASP A 51 10.22 -10.41 -8.49
N LYS A 52 11.42 -10.81 -8.92
CA LYS A 52 12.67 -10.28 -8.36
C LYS A 52 12.83 -8.79 -8.60
N LEU A 53 12.49 -8.30 -9.80
CA LEU A 53 12.52 -6.88 -10.10
C LEU A 53 11.56 -6.10 -9.21
N ILE A 54 10.31 -6.55 -9.08
CA ILE A 54 9.31 -5.94 -8.20
C ILE A 54 9.81 -5.91 -6.76
N GLU A 55 10.36 -7.01 -6.25
CA GLU A 55 10.87 -7.05 -4.89
C GLU A 55 12.05 -6.08 -4.70
N SER A 56 12.98 -6.02 -5.66
CA SER A 56 14.09 -5.06 -5.60
C SER A 56 13.61 -3.61 -5.53
N LEU A 57 12.56 -3.26 -6.29
CA LEU A 57 11.99 -1.91 -6.28
C LEU A 57 11.25 -1.62 -4.96
N ARG A 58 10.54 -2.60 -4.41
CA ARG A 58 9.88 -2.49 -3.11
C ARG A 58 10.89 -2.28 -1.99
N LEU A 59 11.98 -3.05 -1.98
CA LEU A 59 13.07 -2.89 -1.02
C LEU A 59 13.74 -1.52 -1.17
N LYS A 60 13.99 -1.08 -2.41
CA LYS A 60 14.58 0.23 -2.65
C LYS A 60 13.68 1.37 -2.15
N TRP A 61 12.37 1.30 -2.40
CA TRP A 61 11.42 2.27 -1.88
C TRP A 61 11.36 2.25 -0.34
N LYS A 62 11.37 1.06 0.27
CA LYS A 62 11.46 0.94 1.72
C LYS A 62 12.72 1.60 2.29
N GLU A 63 13.86 1.44 1.63
CA GLU A 63 15.09 2.15 2.00
C GLU A 63 14.93 3.66 1.86
N ASP A 64 14.34 4.15 0.77
CA ASP A 64 14.13 5.58 0.57
C ASP A 64 13.19 6.19 1.63
N LEU A 65 12.21 5.43 2.12
CA LEU A 65 11.32 5.84 3.22
C LEU A 65 12.03 5.85 4.58
N THR A 66 12.91 4.87 4.83
CA THR A 66 13.45 4.59 6.18
C THR A 66 14.90 5.01 6.36
N GLY A 67 15.61 5.40 5.30
CA GLY A 67 17.06 5.59 5.29
C GLY A 67 17.88 4.30 5.12
N GLY A 68 17.22 3.13 5.08
CA GLY A 68 17.86 1.84 4.88
C GLY A 68 18.84 1.45 6.00
N ALA A 69 19.74 0.50 5.72
CA ALA A 69 20.71 0.00 6.69
C ALA A 69 21.78 1.04 7.09
N SER A 70 21.94 2.10 6.31
CA SER A 70 22.96 3.14 6.52
C SER A 70 22.47 4.32 7.37
N ILE A 71 21.25 4.24 7.92
CA ILE A 71 20.71 5.30 8.77
C ILE A 71 21.52 5.45 10.07
N ASP A 72 22.12 6.64 10.26
CA ASP A 72 22.78 6.99 11.53
C ASP A 72 21.75 7.43 12.57
N VAL A 73 21.30 6.47 13.37
CA VAL A 73 20.33 6.70 14.45
C VAL A 73 20.89 7.51 15.63
N THR A 74 22.20 7.75 15.67
CA THR A 74 22.85 8.56 16.71
C THR A 74 22.90 10.04 16.33
N ASN A 75 22.70 10.35 15.04
CA ASN A 75 22.56 11.72 14.58
C ASN A 75 21.36 12.40 15.28
N PRO A 76 21.54 13.56 15.96
CA PRO A 76 20.48 14.19 16.74
C PRO A 76 19.23 14.55 15.93
N THR A 77 19.39 14.93 14.66
CA THR A 77 18.26 15.29 13.79
C THR A 77 17.44 14.05 13.42
N ILE A 78 18.12 12.94 13.10
CA ILE A 78 17.47 11.66 12.77
C ILE A 78 16.79 11.09 14.01
N ALA A 79 17.48 11.06 15.15
CA ALA A 79 16.94 10.60 16.43
C ALA A 79 15.67 11.37 16.81
N LYS A 80 15.67 12.70 16.67
CA LYS A 80 14.49 13.55 16.90
C LYS A 80 13.33 13.23 15.95
N LYS A 81 13.62 12.90 14.69
CA LYS A 81 12.58 12.51 13.71
C LYS A 81 11.96 11.16 14.08
N ILE A 82 12.78 10.18 14.45
CA ILE A 82 12.34 8.86 14.92
C ILE A 82 11.46 9.00 16.17
N GLU A 83 11.90 9.78 17.16
CA GLU A 83 11.13 10.06 18.38
C GLU A 83 9.79 10.75 18.06
N GLY A 84 9.79 11.65 17.07
CA GLY A 84 8.59 12.28 16.56
C GLY A 84 7.55 11.29 16.03
N TYR A 85 7.97 10.25 15.31
CA TYR A 85 7.07 9.17 14.89
C TYR A 85 6.58 8.34 16.07
N ALA A 86 7.45 8.01 17.04
CA ALA A 86 7.03 7.28 18.23
C ALA A 86 5.98 8.04 19.06
N LYS A 87 6.11 9.36 19.20
CA LYS A 87 5.11 10.22 19.86
C LYS A 87 3.78 10.22 19.11
N GLN A 88 3.82 10.36 17.78
CA GLN A 88 2.62 10.29 16.95
C GLN A 88 1.96 8.91 17.03
N ALA A 89 2.74 7.83 16.95
CA ALA A 89 2.23 6.46 17.05
C ALA A 89 1.53 6.22 18.39
N LYS A 90 2.08 6.72 19.50
CA LYS A 90 1.39 6.70 20.81
C LYS A 90 0.05 7.41 20.75
N ILE A 91 0.02 8.67 20.29
CA ILE A 91 -1.21 9.47 20.21
C ILE A 91 -2.26 8.76 19.35
N TYR A 92 -1.89 8.33 18.14
CA TYR A 92 -2.83 7.73 17.21
C TYR A 92 -3.28 6.34 17.63
N SER A 93 -2.42 5.53 18.24
CA SER A 93 -2.80 4.20 18.75
C SER A 93 -3.69 4.26 19.98
N GLU A 94 -3.50 5.24 20.88
CA GLU A 94 -4.32 5.40 22.10
C GLU A 94 -5.67 6.06 21.82
N SER A 95 -5.73 6.97 20.86
CA SER A 95 -6.98 7.66 20.47
C SER A 95 -7.79 6.92 19.41
N MET A 96 -7.27 5.81 18.87
CA MET A 96 -7.96 4.98 17.91
C MET A 96 -9.15 4.29 18.57
N ASN A 97 -10.31 4.42 17.96
CA ASN A 97 -11.51 3.76 18.39
C ASN A 97 -11.51 2.28 17.93
N LEU A 98 -11.56 1.37 18.91
CA LEU A 98 -11.62 -0.08 18.71
C LEU A 98 -13.05 -0.64 18.84
N ASP A 99 -14.05 0.21 19.09
CA ASP A 99 -15.46 -0.18 19.13
C ASP A 99 -16.06 -0.13 17.72
N GLU A 100 -16.27 -1.30 17.13
CA GLU A 100 -16.88 -1.46 15.80
C GLU A 100 -18.32 -0.90 15.71
N SER A 101 -19.02 -0.71 16.84
CA SER A 101 -20.35 -0.09 16.84
C SER A 101 -20.31 1.41 16.51
N LYS A 102 -19.14 2.03 16.64
CA LYS A 102 -18.91 3.43 16.32
C LYS A 102 -18.42 3.57 14.88
N ASN A 103 -19.05 4.44 14.13
CA ASN A 103 -18.73 4.70 12.73
C ASN A 103 -17.59 5.73 12.56
N TYR A 104 -16.45 5.54 13.26
CA TYR A 104 -15.20 6.30 13.02
C TYR A 104 -13.98 5.57 13.62
N LEU A 105 -12.78 5.82 13.07
CA LEU A 105 -11.49 5.41 13.68
C LEU A 105 -10.92 6.45 14.64
N TRP A 106 -10.94 7.73 14.28
CA TRP A 106 -10.52 8.83 15.15
C TRP A 106 -11.62 9.89 15.18
N ALA A 107 -11.92 10.39 16.39
CA ALA A 107 -13.08 11.25 16.62
C ALA A 107 -12.99 12.60 15.88
N ASP A 108 -11.78 13.13 15.69
CA ASP A 108 -11.51 14.34 14.92
C ASP A 108 -11.62 14.14 13.39
N LEU A 109 -11.76 12.90 12.94
CA LEU A 109 -11.89 12.51 11.52
C LEU A 109 -13.24 11.83 11.21
N GLN A 110 -14.21 11.92 12.12
CA GLN A 110 -15.51 11.22 12.00
C GLN A 110 -16.40 11.74 10.85
N ASP A 111 -16.16 12.95 10.36
CA ASP A 111 -16.86 13.59 9.24
C ASP A 111 -16.39 13.09 7.86
N TYR A 112 -15.65 11.97 7.80
CA TYR A 112 -15.05 11.46 6.57
C TYR A 112 -16.05 11.23 5.44
N LYS A 113 -17.29 10.85 5.73
CA LYS A 113 -18.36 10.64 4.73
C LYS A 113 -18.74 11.91 3.95
N ALA A 114 -18.43 13.09 4.47
CA ALA A 114 -18.67 14.36 3.78
C ALA A 114 -17.39 14.97 3.19
N ASN A 115 -16.22 14.57 3.70
CA ASN A 115 -14.93 15.15 3.32
C ASN A 115 -13.85 14.06 3.17
N PRO A 116 -13.44 13.70 1.94
CA PRO A 116 -12.46 12.63 1.72
C PRO A 116 -11.06 12.99 2.26
N ALA A 117 -10.76 14.28 2.50
CA ALA A 117 -9.52 14.69 3.14
C ALA A 117 -9.34 14.07 4.53
N ARG A 118 -10.43 13.69 5.21
CA ARG A 118 -10.36 12.95 6.48
C ARG A 118 -9.81 11.55 6.30
N ILE A 119 -10.17 10.86 5.22
CA ILE A 119 -9.63 9.54 4.89
C ILE A 119 -8.14 9.66 4.58
N THR A 120 -7.73 10.68 3.82
CA THR A 120 -6.30 11.00 3.61
C THR A 120 -5.58 11.22 4.94
N SER A 121 -6.19 11.95 5.89
CA SER A 121 -5.63 12.15 7.23
C SER A 121 -5.57 10.87 8.07
N MET A 122 -6.57 9.98 7.98
CA MET A 122 -6.51 8.66 8.61
C MET A 122 -5.29 7.88 8.11
N PHE A 123 -5.04 7.87 6.81
CA PHE A 123 -3.84 7.25 6.25
C PHE A 123 -2.54 7.95 6.65
N ASN A 124 -2.53 9.28 6.84
CA ASN A 124 -1.35 9.96 7.41
C ASN A 124 -1.05 9.48 8.84
N ASN A 125 -2.09 9.30 9.68
CA ASN A 125 -1.94 8.74 11.03
C ASN A 125 -1.33 7.32 10.95
N ILE A 126 -1.86 6.48 10.05
CA ILE A 126 -1.35 5.12 9.83
C ILE A 126 0.10 5.16 9.34
N VAL A 127 0.46 6.02 8.38
CA VAL A 127 1.87 6.18 7.93
C VAL A 127 2.78 6.51 9.11
N SER A 128 2.41 7.44 9.99
CA SER A 128 3.22 7.76 11.17
C SER A 128 3.38 6.58 12.13
N MET A 129 2.32 5.79 12.33
CA MET A 129 2.39 4.54 13.11
C MET A 129 3.33 3.52 12.45
N THR A 130 3.19 3.30 11.14
CA THR A 130 4.03 2.35 10.40
C THR A 130 5.49 2.79 10.34
N MET A 131 5.77 4.09 10.25
CA MET A 131 7.13 4.63 10.36
C MET A 131 7.76 4.34 11.73
N ALA A 132 6.99 4.52 12.82
CA ALA A 132 7.48 4.19 14.16
C ALA A 132 7.75 2.67 14.32
N TYR A 133 6.88 1.84 13.74
CA TYR A 133 7.06 0.38 13.70
C TYR A 133 8.32 -0.04 12.91
N SER A 134 8.62 0.66 11.83
CA SER A 134 9.70 0.27 10.89
C SER A 134 11.07 0.86 11.22
N LEU A 135 11.15 2.01 11.89
CA LEU A 135 12.41 2.66 12.25
C LEU A 135 12.99 2.11 13.57
N PRO A 136 14.31 1.84 13.65
CA PRO A 136 14.94 1.36 14.89
C PRO A 136 15.04 2.44 15.99
N ASN A 137 15.53 2.05 17.16
CA ASN A 137 15.84 2.95 18.29
C ASN A 137 14.64 3.74 18.84
N ASN A 138 13.44 3.13 18.85
CA ASN A 138 12.26 3.69 19.51
C ASN A 138 11.38 2.58 20.10
N THR A 139 10.48 2.94 21.02
CA THR A 139 9.62 2.01 21.77
C THR A 139 8.72 1.13 20.91
N TYR A 140 8.38 1.57 19.70
CA TYR A 140 7.47 0.88 18.79
C TYR A 140 8.17 0.07 17.69
N TYR A 141 9.50 0.09 17.63
CA TYR A 141 10.24 -0.68 16.63
C TYR A 141 9.88 -2.18 16.73
N LYS A 142 9.29 -2.73 15.66
CA LYS A 142 8.79 -4.11 15.58
C LYS A 142 7.83 -4.51 16.71
N ASN A 143 7.09 -3.53 17.26
CA ASN A 143 6.09 -3.79 18.30
C ASN A 143 4.83 -4.43 17.71
N GLU A 144 4.47 -5.62 18.20
CA GLU A 144 3.32 -6.39 17.68
C GLU A 144 1.95 -5.76 18.01
N ASP A 145 1.80 -5.07 19.15
CA ASP A 145 0.55 -4.36 19.47
C ASP A 145 0.29 -3.21 18.47
N LEU A 146 1.32 -2.41 18.18
CA LEU A 146 1.19 -1.34 17.19
C LEU A 146 0.88 -1.89 15.80
N LYS A 147 1.54 -2.99 15.41
CA LYS A 147 1.26 -3.68 14.14
C LYS A 147 -0.19 -4.15 14.04
N ASN A 148 -0.73 -4.76 15.10
CA ASN A 148 -2.13 -5.19 15.12
C ASN A 148 -3.09 -4.00 15.00
N LYS A 149 -2.78 -2.86 15.64
CA LYS A 149 -3.56 -1.63 15.50
C LYS A 149 -3.49 -1.04 14.09
N ILE A 150 -2.32 -1.10 13.43
CA ILE A 150 -2.18 -0.69 12.02
C ILE A 150 -3.07 -1.56 11.12
N ILE A 151 -3.02 -2.88 11.29
CA ILE A 151 -3.86 -3.81 10.52
C ILE A 151 -5.34 -3.54 10.76
N TYR A 152 -5.75 -3.41 12.03
CA TYR A 152 -7.13 -3.08 12.39
C TYR A 152 -7.61 -1.78 11.70
N ALA A 153 -6.79 -0.73 11.69
CA ALA A 153 -7.15 0.53 11.03
C ALA A 153 -7.31 0.37 9.51
N LEU A 154 -6.43 -0.41 8.87
CA LEU A 154 -6.53 -0.70 7.43
C LEU A 154 -7.80 -1.49 7.10
N GLU A 155 -8.11 -2.51 7.89
CA GLU A 155 -9.32 -3.32 7.74
C GLU A 155 -10.59 -2.47 7.93
N TRP A 156 -10.60 -1.60 8.94
CA TRP A 156 -11.72 -0.69 9.18
C TRP A 156 -11.89 0.30 8.01
N ILE A 157 -10.81 0.90 7.51
CA ILE A 157 -10.89 1.83 6.37
C ILE A 157 -11.39 1.09 5.13
N ASN A 158 -10.86 -0.10 4.85
CA ASN A 158 -11.31 -0.92 3.73
C ASN A 158 -12.79 -1.28 3.85
N LYS A 159 -13.29 -1.59 5.05
CA LYS A 159 -14.71 -1.91 5.26
C LYS A 159 -15.63 -0.70 5.11
N ASN A 160 -15.21 0.50 5.57
CA ASN A 160 -16.13 1.60 5.84
C ASN A 160 -15.92 2.88 5.02
N ALA A 161 -14.71 3.11 4.47
CA ALA A 161 -14.33 4.43 3.97
C ALA A 161 -13.66 4.41 2.59
N TYR A 162 -12.84 3.41 2.28
CA TYR A 162 -12.10 3.34 1.02
C TYR A 162 -12.04 1.90 0.50
N ASN A 163 -12.94 1.56 -0.43
CA ASN A 163 -12.98 0.30 -1.17
C ASN A 163 -13.67 0.51 -2.53
N GLU A 164 -13.69 -0.54 -3.35
CA GLU A 164 -14.24 -0.55 -4.71
C GLU A 164 -15.74 -0.28 -4.81
N SER A 165 -16.49 -0.43 -3.72
CA SER A 165 -17.93 -0.20 -3.67
C SER A 165 -18.30 1.21 -3.17
N ILE A 166 -17.33 1.99 -2.67
CA ILE A 166 -17.56 3.36 -2.23
C ILE A 166 -17.50 4.31 -3.45
N GLU A 167 -18.59 5.04 -3.69
CA GLU A 167 -18.61 6.11 -4.68
C GLU A 167 -17.72 7.28 -4.22
N GLN A 168 -16.92 7.82 -5.13
CA GLN A 168 -16.04 8.95 -4.82
C GLN A 168 -16.85 10.24 -4.65
N TYR A 169 -16.53 11.02 -3.61
CA TYR A 169 -17.19 12.29 -3.31
C TYR A 169 -16.18 13.38 -2.91
N GLY A 170 -16.58 14.64 -3.03
CA GLY A 170 -15.71 15.77 -2.67
C GLY A 170 -14.52 15.91 -3.62
N ASN A 171 -13.32 16.12 -3.06
CA ASN A 171 -12.12 16.37 -3.86
C ASN A 171 -11.56 15.09 -4.49
N TRP A 172 -11.53 15.02 -5.82
CA TRP A 172 -10.98 13.88 -6.59
C TRP A 172 -9.52 13.58 -6.24
N TRP A 173 -8.75 14.60 -5.85
CA TRP A 173 -7.35 14.43 -5.50
C TRP A 173 -7.17 13.45 -4.35
N ASP A 174 -8.05 13.48 -3.34
CA ASP A 174 -7.98 12.57 -2.20
C ASP A 174 -8.14 11.11 -2.63
N TRP A 175 -9.05 10.82 -3.56
CA TRP A 175 -9.33 9.45 -4.03
C TRP A 175 -8.23 8.87 -4.90
N MET A 176 -7.65 9.68 -5.78
CA MET A 176 -6.76 9.20 -6.83
C MET A 176 -5.27 9.40 -6.51
N ILE A 177 -4.95 10.31 -5.60
CA ILE A 177 -3.57 10.68 -5.26
C ILE A 177 -3.36 10.65 -3.76
N GLY A 178 -4.24 11.33 -3.01
CA GLY A 178 -4.23 11.47 -1.57
C GLY A 178 -4.05 10.13 -0.87
N ILE A 179 -5.13 9.36 -0.84
CA ILE A 179 -5.24 8.06 -0.20
C ILE A 179 -4.27 7.03 -0.80
N PRO A 180 -4.22 6.80 -2.14
CA PRO A 180 -3.35 5.76 -2.71
C PRO A 180 -1.86 5.98 -2.41
N ALA A 181 -1.36 7.22 -2.45
CA ALA A 181 0.05 7.49 -2.18
C ALA A 181 0.46 7.10 -0.75
N ARG A 182 -0.42 7.31 0.24
CA ARG A 182 -0.15 6.91 1.63
C ARG A 182 -0.32 5.41 1.81
N LEU A 183 -1.36 4.81 1.24
CA LEU A 183 -1.57 3.37 1.29
C LEU A 183 -0.35 2.63 0.72
N ASN A 184 0.19 3.10 -0.42
CA ASN A 184 1.42 2.55 -1.01
C ASN A 184 2.59 2.57 -0.03
N ASN A 185 2.82 3.69 0.68
CA ASN A 185 3.87 3.76 1.70
C ASN A 185 3.62 2.75 2.84
N VAL A 186 2.37 2.62 3.31
CA VAL A 186 2.02 1.69 4.39
C VAL A 186 2.29 0.23 4.00
N VAL A 187 1.95 -0.19 2.78
CA VAL A 187 2.15 -1.59 2.33
C VAL A 187 3.59 -1.91 1.90
N ILE A 188 4.46 -0.91 1.79
CA ILE A 188 5.89 -1.07 1.53
C ILE A 188 6.68 -1.27 2.83
N LEU A 189 6.29 -0.58 3.90
CA LEU A 189 7.00 -0.54 5.18
C LEU A 189 6.81 -1.81 6.02
#